data_AF-A0A956ZW96-F1
#
_entry.id   AF-A0A956ZW96-F1
#
_cell.length_a   1.000
_cell.length_b   1.000
_cell.length_c   1.000
_cell.angle_alpha   90.00
_cell.angle_beta   90.00
_cell.angle_gamma   90.00
#
_symmetry.space_group_name_H-M   'P 1'
#
loop_
_entity.id
_entity.type
_entity.pdbx_description
1 polymer ?
#
loop_
_entity_poly.entity_id
_entity_poly.type
_entity_poly.pdbx_seq_one_letter_code
_entity_poly.pdbx_strand_id
1 'polypeptide(L)'
;MNFTEAKTLAVQLLDDYQLKDWVFKFDHAKRRFGSCNYTLKQITLSKHLTELNSEEQVRETLLHEIAHALTPGDHHGKRWQAKCLELGIKPERCYKSQEVNQPTAKYFLYCSSCELKVPRLRRSNRVFVCKACCQKYNQGRLTEKFKLEWQTA
;
A
#
# COMPACT_ATOMS: atom_id res chain seq x y z
N MET A 1 -2.91 6.22 15.88
CA MET A 1 -4.19 6.97 15.91
C MET A 1 -5.34 5.96 15.83
N ASN A 2 -6.46 6.18 16.54
CA ASN A 2 -7.62 5.30 16.41
C ASN A 2 -8.51 5.68 15.20
N PHE A 3 -9.50 4.84 14.87
CA PHE A 3 -10.34 5.05 13.68
C PHE A 3 -11.23 6.28 13.73
N THR A 4 -11.70 6.63 14.92
CA THR A 4 -12.59 7.77 15.11
C THR A 4 -11.80 9.06 14.85
N GLU A 5 -10.61 9.18 15.44
CA GLU A 5 -9.67 10.29 15.20
C GLU A 5 -9.32 10.41 13.71
N ALA A 6 -8.95 9.29 13.07
CA ALA A 6 -8.57 9.28 11.65
C ALA A 6 -9.73 9.69 10.74
N LYS A 7 -10.96 9.26 11.07
CA LYS A 7 -12.15 9.66 10.33
C LYS A 7 -12.45 11.15 10.51
N THR A 8 -12.37 11.67 11.74
CA THR A 8 -12.57 13.08 12.04
C THR A 8 -11.55 13.94 11.30
N LEU A 9 -10.27 13.57 11.35
CA LEU A 9 -9.20 14.25 10.61
C LEU A 9 -9.45 14.23 9.11
N ALA A 10 -9.83 13.08 8.54
CA ALA A 10 -10.11 12.97 7.11
C ALA A 10 -11.27 13.88 6.67
N VAL A 11 -12.37 13.92 7.44
CA VAL A 11 -13.51 14.79 7.14
C VAL A 11 -13.13 16.26 7.24
N GLN A 12 -12.36 16.65 8.27
CA GLN A 12 -11.88 18.01 8.42
C GLN A 12 -10.99 18.44 7.24
N LEU A 13 -10.02 17.61 6.85
CA LEU A 13 -9.14 17.93 5.73
C LEU A 13 -9.89 18.01 4.40
N LEU A 14 -10.91 17.17 4.18
CA LEU A 14 -11.75 17.29 2.98
C LEU A 14 -12.47 18.63 2.92
N ASP A 15 -12.98 19.13 4.05
CA ASP A 15 -13.63 20.46 4.10
C ASP A 15 -12.62 21.59 3.92
N ASP A 16 -11.47 21.53 4.60
CA ASP A 16 -10.38 22.51 4.51
C ASP A 16 -9.91 22.71 3.05
N TYR A 17 -9.84 21.62 2.28
CA TYR A 17 -9.43 21.63 0.87
C TYR A 17 -10.61 21.68 -0.11
N GLN A 18 -11.81 22.05 0.35
CA GLN A 18 -13.00 22.31 -0.47
C GLN A 18 -13.48 21.10 -1.29
N LEU A 19 -13.20 19.89 -0.81
CA LEU A 19 -13.63 18.61 -1.40
C LEU A 19 -14.98 18.16 -0.82
N LYS A 20 -15.97 19.06 -0.81
CA LYS A 20 -17.27 18.87 -0.11
C LYS A 20 -18.13 17.74 -0.64
N ASP A 21 -17.95 17.38 -1.91
CA ASP A 21 -18.65 16.28 -2.58
C ASP A 21 -17.84 14.96 -2.55
N TRP A 22 -16.71 14.95 -1.86
CA TRP A 22 -15.91 13.76 -1.64
C TRP A 22 -16.29 13.05 -0.34
N VAL A 23 -16.13 11.74 -0.34
CA VAL A 23 -16.40 10.91 0.84
C VAL A 23 -15.17 10.16 1.31
N PHE A 24 -15.01 10.06 2.62
CA PHE A 24 -13.98 9.25 3.26
C PHE A 24 -14.53 7.90 3.72
N LYS A 25 -13.78 6.82 3.50
CA LYS A 25 -14.08 5.47 4.03
C LYS A 25 -12.83 4.73 4.47
N PHE A 26 -13.00 3.73 5.33
CA PHE A 26 -11.96 2.72 5.54
C PHE A 26 -12.11 1.55 4.57
N ASP A 27 -10.98 0.95 4.19
CA ASP A 27 -10.91 -0.32 3.49
C ASP A 27 -10.05 -1.33 4.28
N HIS A 28 -9.92 -2.55 3.76
CA HIS A 28 -9.16 -3.64 4.39
C HIS A 28 -7.85 -3.97 3.66
N ALA A 29 -7.29 -3.04 2.89
CA ALA A 29 -6.01 -3.23 2.24
C ALA A 29 -4.92 -3.50 3.30
N LYS A 30 -3.97 -4.39 3.00
CA LYS A 30 -2.87 -4.72 3.92
C LYS A 30 -1.50 -4.28 3.43
N ARG A 31 -1.46 -3.67 2.23
CA ARG A 31 -0.23 -3.27 1.53
C ARG A 31 -0.26 -1.86 0.95
N ARG A 32 -1.44 -1.25 0.90
CA ARG A 32 -1.69 0.11 0.41
C ARG A 32 -2.32 0.87 1.57
N PHE A 33 -1.75 2.00 1.95
CA PHE A 33 -2.21 2.79 3.08
C PHE A 33 -3.42 3.65 2.68
N GLY A 34 -3.30 4.43 1.60
CA GLY A 34 -4.35 5.31 1.10
C GLY A 34 -4.78 4.98 -0.34
N SER A 35 -5.99 5.39 -0.73
CA SER A 35 -6.43 5.43 -2.13
C SER A 35 -7.24 6.68 -2.41
N CYS A 36 -7.09 7.19 -3.63
CA CYS A 36 -7.98 8.15 -4.24
C CYS A 36 -8.71 7.52 -5.44
N ASN A 37 -10.03 7.65 -5.46
CA ASN A 37 -10.88 7.33 -6.61
C ASN A 37 -11.66 8.58 -7.01
N TYR A 38 -11.17 9.27 -8.03
CA TYR A 38 -11.77 10.53 -8.51
C TYR A 38 -13.08 10.35 -9.26
N THR A 39 -13.35 9.16 -9.84
CA THR A 39 -14.64 8.86 -10.47
C THR A 39 -15.76 8.77 -9.45
N LEU A 40 -15.50 8.10 -8.33
CA LEU A 40 -16.45 7.96 -7.22
C LEU A 40 -16.34 9.09 -6.19
N LYS A 41 -15.40 10.03 -6.38
CA LYS A 41 -15.04 11.07 -5.41
C LYS A 41 -14.85 10.50 -4.01
N GLN A 42 -14.01 9.48 -3.90
CA GLN A 42 -13.80 8.74 -2.65
C GLN A 42 -12.31 8.66 -2.31
N ILE A 43 -11.99 8.99 -1.05
CA ILE A 43 -10.68 8.70 -0.44
C ILE A 43 -10.85 7.55 0.55
N THR A 44 -9.93 6.60 0.54
CA THR A 44 -9.89 5.52 1.53
C THR A 44 -8.58 5.39 2.25
N LEU A 45 -8.63 4.96 3.51
CA LEU A 45 -7.48 4.46 4.25
C LEU A 45 -7.65 2.99 4.61
N SER A 46 -6.55 2.26 4.66
CA SER A 46 -6.50 0.91 5.22
C SER A 46 -6.73 0.95 6.72
N LYS A 47 -7.78 0.26 7.17
CA LYS A 47 -8.08 0.05 8.59
C LYS A 47 -6.87 -0.54 9.33
N HIS A 48 -6.21 -1.55 8.75
CA HIS A 48 -5.07 -2.20 9.38
C HIS A 48 -3.85 -1.30 9.50
N LEU A 49 -3.56 -0.49 8.48
CA LEU A 49 -2.39 0.36 8.49
C LEU A 49 -2.62 1.61 9.35
N THR A 50 -3.84 2.15 9.42
CA THR A 50 -4.17 3.26 10.33
C THR A 50 -3.89 2.92 11.80
N GLU A 51 -4.21 1.71 12.25
CA GLU A 51 -3.92 1.28 13.64
C GLU A 51 -2.43 1.13 13.92
N LEU A 52 -1.67 0.68 12.93
CA LEU A 52 -0.26 0.31 13.10
C LEU A 52 0.71 1.49 12.97
N ASN A 53 0.24 2.64 12.49
CA ASN A 53 1.08 3.77 12.11
C ASN A 53 0.76 5.02 12.93
N SER A 54 1.72 5.95 12.97
CA SER A 54 1.60 7.18 13.74
C SER A 54 0.54 8.12 13.17
N GLU A 55 0.11 9.08 13.98
CA GLU A 55 -0.81 10.12 13.52
C GLU A 55 -0.26 10.93 12.33
N GLU A 56 1.02 11.27 12.39
CA GLU A 56 1.73 11.97 11.33
C GLU A 56 1.67 11.19 10.02
N GLN A 57 1.92 9.88 10.05
CA GLN A 57 1.88 9.03 8.86
C GLN A 57 0.47 8.89 8.26
N VAL A 58 -0.55 8.81 9.11
CA VAL A 58 -1.95 8.81 8.68
C VAL A 58 -2.32 10.15 8.03
N ARG A 59 -1.92 11.26 8.65
CA ARG A 59 -2.16 12.61 8.12
C ARG A 59 -1.46 12.80 6.77
N GLU A 60 -0.18 12.46 6.67
CA GLU A 60 0.59 12.55 5.42
C GLU A 60 -0.05 11.70 4.32
N THR A 61 -0.52 10.48 4.64
CA THR A 61 -1.25 9.64 3.70
C THR A 61 -2.55 10.28 3.24
N LEU A 62 -3.33 10.89 4.13
CA LEU A 62 -4.55 11.61 3.73
C LEU A 62 -4.24 12.77 2.79
N LEU A 63 -3.22 13.57 3.11
CA LEU A 63 -2.80 14.69 2.26
C LEU A 63 -2.29 14.23 0.90
N HIS A 64 -1.63 13.07 0.83
CA HIS A 64 -1.22 12.44 -0.43
C HIS A 64 -2.44 12.09 -1.31
N GLU A 65 -3.46 11.46 -0.75
CA GLU A 65 -4.67 11.12 -1.50
C GLU A 65 -5.51 12.37 -1.86
N ILE A 66 -5.50 13.40 -1.02
CA ILE A 66 -6.10 14.71 -1.30
C ILE A 66 -5.36 15.40 -2.45
N ALA A 67 -4.03 15.31 -2.50
CA ALA A 67 -3.25 15.84 -3.62
C ALA A 67 -3.69 15.18 -4.94
N HIS A 68 -3.93 13.86 -4.94
CA HIS A 68 -4.51 13.16 -6.09
C HIS A 68 -5.92 13.65 -6.44
N ALA A 69 -6.78 13.87 -5.43
CA ALA A 69 -8.13 14.40 -5.64
C ALA A 69 -8.12 15.78 -6.30
N LEU A 70 -7.17 16.64 -5.92
CA LEU A 70 -6.99 18.00 -6.46
C LEU A 70 -6.27 18.02 -7.81
N THR A 71 -5.68 16.91 -8.24
CA THR A 71 -4.94 16.78 -9.52
C THR A 71 -5.35 15.52 -10.29
N PRO A 72 -6.66 15.36 -10.60
CA PRO A 72 -7.17 14.14 -11.21
C PRO A 72 -6.49 13.86 -12.55
N GLY A 73 -6.06 12.61 -12.75
CA GLY A 73 -5.37 12.16 -13.96
C GLY A 73 -3.88 12.50 -14.05
N ASP A 74 -3.34 13.35 -13.17
CA ASP A 74 -1.91 13.70 -13.19
C ASP A 74 -1.02 12.57 -12.64
N HIS A 75 -1.61 11.63 -11.91
CA HIS A 75 -0.90 10.56 -11.20
C HIS A 75 0.14 11.17 -10.25
N HIS A 76 1.43 10.96 -10.49
CA HIS A 76 2.53 11.55 -9.74
C HIS A 76 3.33 12.55 -10.60
N GLY A 77 2.63 13.21 -11.53
CA GLY A 77 3.16 14.21 -12.45
C GLY A 77 3.50 15.53 -11.78
N LYS A 78 3.93 16.52 -12.57
CA LYS A 78 4.43 17.81 -12.05
C LYS A 78 3.38 18.58 -11.25
N ARG A 79 2.10 18.50 -11.64
CA ARG A 79 1.03 19.23 -10.94
C ARG A 79 0.76 18.59 -9.59
N TRP A 80 0.74 17.26 -9.53
CA TRP A 80 0.61 16.52 -8.27
C TRP A 80 1.78 16.82 -7.34
N GLN A 81 3.02 16.81 -7.85
CA GLN A 81 4.21 17.11 -7.03
C GLN A 81 4.17 18.54 -6.47
N ALA A 82 3.79 19.53 -7.29
CA ALA A 82 3.59 20.89 -6.82
C ALA A 82 2.51 20.96 -5.73
N LYS A 83 1.39 20.25 -5.94
CA LYS A 83 0.30 20.19 -4.96
C LYS A 83 0.75 19.55 -3.65
N CYS A 84 1.55 18.49 -3.66
CA CYS A 84 2.12 17.90 -2.45
C CYS A 84 2.93 18.93 -1.64
N LEU A 85 3.77 19.72 -2.30
CA LEU A 85 4.56 20.76 -1.65
C LEU A 85 3.68 21.86 -1.05
N GLU A 86 2.63 22.29 -1.76
CA GLU A 86 1.64 23.23 -1.24
C GLU A 86 0.90 22.70 -0.01
N LEU A 87 0.63 21.40 0.04
CA LEU A 87 0.01 20.72 1.18
C LEU A 87 0.99 20.42 2.33
N GLY A 88 2.27 20.79 2.17
CA GLY A 88 3.32 20.57 3.18
C GLY A 88 3.81 19.14 3.29
N ILE A 89 3.62 18.30 2.27
CA ILE A 89 4.10 16.92 2.23
C ILE A 89 5.16 16.72 1.13
N LYS A 90 6.02 15.73 1.30
CA LYS A 90 7.02 15.39 0.28
C LYS A 90 6.33 14.70 -0.90
N PRO A 91 6.70 15.01 -2.15
CA PRO A 91 6.11 14.40 -3.35
C PRO A 91 6.67 12.99 -3.60
N GLU A 92 6.60 12.11 -2.60
CA GLU A 92 7.06 10.73 -2.68
C GLU A 92 5.90 9.80 -3.08
N ARG A 93 6.14 8.92 -4.06
CA ARG A 93 5.10 8.03 -4.62
C ARG A 93 4.62 6.95 -3.66
N CYS A 94 5.52 6.50 -2.79
CA CYS A 94 5.26 5.45 -1.84
C CYS A 94 5.82 5.93 -0.51
N TYR A 95 5.05 5.72 0.56
CA TYR A 95 5.65 5.57 1.89
C TYR A 95 6.75 4.51 1.78
N LYS A 96 7.95 4.80 2.30
CA LYS A 96 8.99 3.77 2.34
C LYS A 96 8.45 2.65 3.21
N SER A 97 8.43 1.42 2.69
CA SER A 97 7.90 0.27 3.42
C SER A 97 8.67 -0.03 4.72
N GLN A 98 9.83 0.60 4.92
CA GLN A 98 10.61 0.57 6.15
C GLN A 98 10.09 1.57 7.20
N GLU A 99 9.36 2.60 6.79
CA GLU A 99 8.81 3.64 7.67
C GLU A 99 7.36 3.30 8.07
N VAL A 100 6.61 2.56 7.24
CA VAL A 100 5.23 2.13 7.55
C VAL A 100 5.18 0.71 8.08
N ASN A 101 4.64 0.56 9.29
CA ASN A 101 4.39 -0.75 9.90
C ASN A 101 3.35 -1.51 9.07
N GLN A 102 3.79 -2.61 8.45
CA GLN A 102 2.92 -3.52 7.71
C GLN A 102 2.55 -4.73 8.59
N PRO A 103 1.36 -5.34 8.37
CA PRO A 103 1.00 -6.58 9.05
C PRO A 103 2.08 -7.64 8.86
N THR A 104 2.45 -8.33 9.94
CA THR A 104 3.44 -9.40 9.91
C THR A 104 2.99 -10.54 9.00
N ALA A 105 3.94 -11.09 8.23
CA ALA A 105 3.68 -12.21 7.35
C ALA A 105 3.49 -13.49 8.16
N LYS A 106 2.30 -14.10 8.04
CA LYS A 106 1.98 -15.38 8.71
C LYS A 106 2.45 -16.61 7.92
N TYR A 107 2.73 -16.43 6.63
CA TYR A 107 3.09 -17.50 5.72
C TYR A 107 4.33 -17.12 4.92
N PHE A 108 5.05 -18.12 4.46
CA PHE A 108 6.22 -17.96 3.59
C PHE A 108 6.17 -18.97 2.45
N LEU A 109 6.67 -18.55 1.30
CA LEU A 109 7.09 -19.47 0.24
C LEU A 109 8.58 -19.72 0.39
N TYR A 110 8.97 -20.97 0.53
CA TYR A 110 10.35 -21.39 0.74
C TYR A 110 10.86 -22.19 -0.47
N CYS A 111 12.10 -21.90 -0.89
CA CYS A 111 12.80 -22.66 -1.91
C CYS A 111 13.87 -23.54 -1.26
N SER A 112 13.71 -24.86 -1.28
CA SER A 112 14.70 -25.78 -0.72
C SER A 112 16.02 -25.81 -1.50
N SER A 113 16.06 -25.31 -2.74
CA SER A 113 17.28 -25.31 -3.57
C SER A 113 18.17 -24.08 -3.39
N CYS A 114 17.64 -22.96 -2.90
CA CYS A 114 18.40 -21.72 -2.72
C CYS A 114 18.05 -20.94 -1.46
N GLU A 115 17.28 -21.56 -0.56
CA GLU A 115 16.86 -21.03 0.74
C GLU A 115 16.05 -19.72 0.67
N LEU A 116 15.60 -19.33 -0.53
CA LEU A 116 14.75 -18.16 -0.73
C LEU A 116 13.49 -18.27 0.13
N LYS A 117 13.25 -17.26 0.98
CA LYS A 117 12.06 -17.15 1.82
C LYS A 117 11.27 -15.89 1.43
N VAL A 118 10.08 -16.07 0.87
CA VAL A 118 9.24 -14.96 0.41
C VAL A 118 8.02 -14.80 1.32
N PRO A 119 7.87 -13.67 2.04
CA PRO A 119 6.74 -13.45 2.94
C PRO A 119 5.40 -13.36 2.20
N ARG A 120 4.36 -13.85 2.85
CA ARG A 120 2.97 -13.89 2.38
C ARG A 120 2.00 -13.65 3.53
N LEU A 121 1.01 -12.79 3.28
CA LEU A 121 -0.06 -12.50 4.25
C LEU A 121 -1.18 -13.54 4.24
N ARG A 122 -1.30 -14.33 3.16
CA ARG A 122 -2.29 -15.40 3.00
C ARG A 122 -1.70 -16.56 2.21
N ARG A 123 -2.18 -17.76 2.50
CA ARG A 123 -1.94 -18.96 1.68
C ARG A 123 -2.84 -18.94 0.44
N SER A 124 -2.41 -19.61 -0.62
CA SER A 124 -3.23 -19.85 -1.81
C SER A 124 -2.94 -21.23 -2.38
N ASN A 125 -3.88 -21.80 -3.14
CA ASN A 125 -3.71 -23.12 -3.77
C ASN A 125 -2.90 -23.10 -5.07
N ARG A 126 -2.36 -21.94 -5.46
CA ARG A 126 -1.50 -21.81 -6.64
C ARG A 126 -0.15 -22.48 -6.38
N VAL A 127 0.37 -23.13 -7.42
CA VAL A 127 1.76 -23.59 -7.45
C VAL A 127 2.66 -22.39 -7.76
N PHE A 128 3.68 -22.19 -6.92
CA PHE A 128 4.72 -21.20 -7.15
C PHE A 128 6.03 -21.91 -7.42
N VAL A 129 6.87 -21.32 -8.27
CA VAL A 129 8.20 -21.83 -8.60
C VAL A 129 9.25 -20.75 -8.40
N CYS A 130 10.44 -21.14 -7.98
CA CYS A 130 11.56 -20.23 -7.80
C CYS A 130 12.08 -19.76 -9.15
N LYS A 131 11.76 -18.51 -9.51
CA LYS A 131 12.24 -17.90 -10.76
C LYS A 131 13.77 -17.86 -10.82
N ALA A 132 14.45 -17.57 -9.71
CA ALA A 132 15.91 -17.54 -9.65
C ALA A 132 16.54 -18.92 -9.96
N CYS A 133 16.01 -20.00 -9.38
CA CYS A 133 16.48 -21.35 -9.67
C CYS A 133 16.13 -21.80 -11.09
N CYS A 134 14.93 -21.46 -11.60
CA CYS A 134 14.57 -21.73 -12.99
C CYS A 134 15.51 -20.99 -13.96
N GLN A 135 15.86 -19.74 -13.65
CA GLN A 135 16.83 -18.97 -14.43
C GLN A 135 18.21 -19.64 -14.43
N LYS A 136 18.69 -20.03 -13.25
CA LYS A 136 20.03 -20.58 -13.06
C LYS A 136 20.19 -22.00 -13.61
N TYR A 137 19.17 -22.84 -13.48
CA TYR A 137 19.28 -24.28 -13.69
C TYR A 137 18.33 -24.84 -14.75
N ASN A 138 17.45 -24.03 -15.33
CA ASN A 138 16.49 -24.44 -16.36
C ASN A 138 16.33 -23.41 -17.48
N GLN A 139 17.38 -22.64 -17.77
CA GLN A 139 17.42 -21.65 -18.87
C GLN A 139 16.25 -20.65 -18.84
N GLY A 140 15.74 -20.33 -17.65
CA GLY A 140 14.59 -19.44 -17.46
C GLY A 140 13.23 -20.09 -17.67
N ARG A 141 13.15 -21.33 -18.16
CA ARG A 141 11.87 -22.05 -18.27
C ARG A 141 11.36 -22.41 -16.87
N LEU A 142 10.11 -22.06 -16.59
CA LEU A 142 9.48 -22.37 -15.31
C LEU A 142 9.22 -23.86 -15.19
N THR A 143 9.55 -24.46 -14.04
CA THR A 143 9.38 -25.89 -13.78
C THR A 143 9.07 -26.16 -12.31
N GLU A 144 8.24 -27.17 -12.05
CA GLU A 144 7.92 -27.63 -10.69
C GLU A 144 9.11 -28.29 -9.98
N LYS A 145 10.22 -28.57 -10.67
CA LYS A 145 11.48 -28.99 -10.02
C LYS A 145 11.94 -28.00 -8.95
N PHE A 146 11.63 -26.71 -9.14
CA PHE A 146 11.94 -25.64 -8.18
C PHE A 146 10.66 -25.08 -7.55
N LYS A 147 9.68 -25.95 -7.30
CA LYS A 147 8.44 -25.58 -6.61
C LYS A 147 8.74 -25.04 -5.23
N LEU A 148 8.06 -23.95 -4.89
CA LEU A 148 8.14 -23.34 -3.58
C LEU A 148 7.15 -24.01 -2.64
N GLU A 149 7.60 -24.25 -1.42
CA GLU A 149 6.82 -24.87 -0.35
C GLU A 149 6.24 -23.81 0.57
N TRP A 150 5.04 -24.08 1.09
CA TRP A 150 4.42 -23.19 2.06
C TRP A 150 4.91 -23.50 3.47
N GLN A 151 5.46 -22.50 4.14
CA GLN A 151 5.79 -22.53 5.57
C GLN A 151 4.94 -21.51 6.33
N THR A 152 4.75 -21.73 7.63
CA THR A 152 4.14 -20.78 8.56
C THR A 152 5.21 -20.11 9.41
N ALA A 153 4.94 -18.89 9.87
CA ALA A 153 5.77 -18.21 10.87
C ALA A 153 5.81 -18.98 12.19
#